data_AF-A0A9D8K409-F1
#
_entry.id   AF-A0A9D8K409-F1
#
_cell.length_a   1.000
_cell.length_b   1.000
_cell.length_c   1.000
_cell.angle_alpha   90.00
_cell.angle_beta   90.00
_cell.angle_gamma   90.00
#
_symmetry.space_group_name_H-M   'P 1'
#
loop_
_entity.id
_entity.type
_entity.pdbx_description
1 polymer ?
#
loop_
_entity_poly.entity_id
_entity_poly.type
_entity_poly.pdbx_seq_one_letter_code
_entity_poly.pdbx_strand_id
1 'polypeptide(L)'
;MKVAGCKMRDVKRMRQSLLICVVAVLVASGCGQPAGKAGSAQLPDELQVEHRFVEAGGVKWHYVEAGKGEPVVFLHGLPESWFSWHYQIEEVSKKY
;
A
#
# COMPACT_ATOMS: atom_id res chain seq x y z
N MET A 1 38.81 38.59 -11.61
CA MET A 1 39.50 37.97 -12.77
C MET A 1 39.97 36.56 -12.41
N LYS A 2 39.25 35.51 -12.84
CA LYS A 2 39.75 34.24 -13.42
C LYS A 2 38.53 33.30 -13.61
N VAL A 3 38.06 33.16 -14.85
CA VAL A 3 37.08 32.11 -15.20
C VAL A 3 37.89 30.89 -15.60
N ALA A 4 37.75 29.80 -14.85
CA ALA A 4 38.40 28.52 -15.15
C ALA A 4 37.64 27.80 -16.28
N GLY A 5 38.37 27.38 -17.31
CA GLY A 5 37.83 26.74 -18.50
C GLY A 5 37.17 25.39 -18.22
N CYS A 6 35.94 25.22 -18.69
CA CYS A 6 35.23 23.96 -18.72
C CYS A 6 35.92 23.00 -19.71
N LYS A 7 36.55 21.94 -19.18
CA LYS A 7 37.37 20.98 -19.93
C LYS A 7 36.44 19.95 -20.60
N MET A 8 36.62 19.70 -21.90
CA MET A 8 35.82 18.84 -22.80
C MET A 8 35.70 17.34 -22.43
N ARG A 9 35.77 16.96 -21.15
CA ARG A 9 35.69 15.58 -20.66
C ARG A 9 34.28 15.13 -20.28
N ASP A 10 33.32 16.04 -20.19
CA ASP A 10 31.94 15.74 -19.77
C ASP A 10 30.98 15.31 -20.90
N VAL A 11 31.29 15.62 -22.17
CA VAL A 11 30.43 15.26 -23.31
C VAL A 11 30.45 13.75 -23.61
N LYS A 12 31.58 13.06 -23.34
CA LYS A 12 31.71 11.62 -23.64
C LYS A 12 30.93 10.73 -22.65
N ARG A 13 30.78 11.16 -21.39
CA ARG A 13 29.97 10.48 -20.36
C ARG A 13 28.47 10.69 -20.56
N MET A 14 28.06 11.84 -21.11
CA MET A 14 26.65 12.10 -21.44
C MET A 14 26.17 11.29 -22.65
N ARG A 15 27.03 11.09 -23.67
CA ARG A 15 26.71 10.25 -24.84
C ARG A 15 26.62 8.75 -24.50
N GLN A 16 27.41 8.28 -23.53
CA GLN A 16 27.38 6.87 -23.09
C GLN A 16 26.16 6.55 -22.20
N SER A 17 25.65 7.54 -21.45
CA SER A 17 24.42 7.38 -20.65
C SER A 17 23.15 7.42 -21.51
N LEU A 18 23.13 8.21 -22.58
CA LEU A 18 21.99 8.26 -23.51
C LEU A 18 21.84 6.97 -24.34
N LEU A 19 22.96 6.31 -24.66
CA LEU A 19 22.98 5.02 -25.37
C LEU A 19 22.40 3.86 -24.54
N ILE A 20 22.56 3.90 -23.21
CA ILE A 20 21.97 2.90 -22.30
C ILE A 20 20.43 3.05 -22.23
N CYS A 21 19.92 4.29 -22.22
CA CYS A 21 18.48 4.54 -22.15
C CYS A 21 17.72 4.08 -23.41
N VAL A 22 18.30 4.21 -24.61
CA VAL A 22 17.61 3.87 -25.86
C VAL A 22 17.53 2.35 -26.10
N VAL A 23 18.54 1.59 -25.68
CA VAL A 23 18.55 0.12 -25.83
C VAL A 23 17.55 -0.55 -24.87
N ALA A 24 17.35 -0.01 -23.67
CA ALA A 24 16.37 -0.54 -22.71
C ALA A 24 14.92 -0.44 -23.20
N VAL A 25 14.59 0.59 -23.99
CA VAL A 25 13.22 0.79 -24.52
C VAL A 25 12.90 -0.21 -25.65
N LEU A 26 13.89 -0.69 -26.39
CA LEU A 26 13.68 -1.56 -27.56
C LEU A 26 13.41 -3.04 -27.24
N VAL A 27 13.64 -3.50 -25.99
CA VAL A 27 13.40 -4.90 -25.59
C VAL A 27 11.94 -5.14 -25.16
N ALA A 28 11.13 -4.10 -24.96
CA ALA A 28 9.78 -4.23 -24.39
C ALA A 28 8.62 -4.38 -25.41
N SER A 29 8.89 -4.66 -26.70
CA SER A 29 7.85 -4.91 -27.72
C SER A 29 7.61 -6.41 -27.96
N GLY A 30 7.46 -7.17 -26.88
CA GLY A 30 6.89 -8.51 -26.91
C GLY A 30 5.37 -8.43 -26.74
N CYS A 31 4.62 -8.33 -27.85
CA CYS A 31 3.18 -8.57 -27.85
C CYS A 31 2.90 -9.99 -27.33
N GLY A 32 2.18 -10.09 -26.22
CA GLY A 32 1.76 -11.37 -25.65
C GLY A 32 1.19 -11.23 -24.25
N GLN A 33 0.06 -10.54 -24.08
CA GLN A 33 -0.74 -10.68 -22.85
C GLN A 33 -1.73 -11.83 -23.05
N PRO A 34 -1.58 -12.98 -22.35
CA PRO A 34 -2.70 -13.90 -22.21
C PRO A 34 -3.79 -13.19 -21.39
N ALA A 35 -5.05 -13.39 -21.78
CA ALA A 35 -6.21 -12.91 -21.04
C ALA A 35 -6.21 -13.51 -19.63
N GLY A 36 -5.61 -12.78 -18.67
CA GLY A 36 -5.74 -13.06 -17.25
C GLY A 36 -7.19 -12.84 -16.85
N LYS A 37 -7.75 -13.79 -16.10
CA LYS A 37 -9.08 -13.70 -15.49
C LYS A 37 -9.27 -12.30 -14.89
N ALA A 38 -10.41 -11.67 -15.19
CA ALA A 38 -10.82 -10.42 -14.57
C ALA A 38 -10.68 -10.55 -13.04
N GLY A 39 -9.65 -9.91 -12.49
CA GLY A 39 -9.42 -9.82 -11.07
C GLY A 39 -10.60 -9.07 -10.44
N SER A 40 -11.11 -9.61 -9.34
CA SER A 40 -11.91 -8.84 -8.38
C SER A 40 -11.19 -7.53 -8.09
N ALA A 41 -11.90 -6.41 -8.12
CA ALA A 41 -11.36 -5.12 -7.72
C ALA A 41 -10.72 -5.25 -6.32
N GLN A 42 -9.40 -5.23 -6.25
CA GLN A 42 -8.65 -5.30 -5.01
C GLN A 42 -8.61 -3.89 -4.40
N LEU A 43 -9.30 -3.72 -3.27
CA LEU A 43 -9.09 -2.58 -2.38
C LEU A 43 -7.71 -2.77 -1.69
N PRO A 44 -6.91 -1.70 -1.53
CA PRO A 44 -5.61 -1.81 -0.87
C PRO A 44 -5.79 -2.11 0.63
N ASP A 45 -4.94 -3.01 1.12
CA ASP A 45 -4.92 -3.69 2.43
C ASP A 45 -6.30 -4.17 2.94
N GLU A 46 -6.60 -5.44 2.66
CA GLU A 46 -7.71 -6.15 3.29
C GLU A 46 -7.38 -6.32 4.78
N LEU A 47 -7.73 -5.31 5.59
CA LEU A 47 -7.63 -5.36 7.04
C LEU A 47 -8.16 -6.71 7.55
N GLN A 48 -7.25 -7.51 8.09
CA GLN A 48 -7.57 -8.84 8.58
C GLN A 48 -8.24 -8.71 9.94
N VAL A 49 -9.58 -8.76 9.94
CA VAL A 49 -10.39 -8.78 11.15
C VAL A 49 -11.17 -10.09 11.27
N GLU A 50 -11.36 -10.53 12.51
CA GLU A 50 -12.30 -11.59 12.85
C GLU A 50 -13.61 -10.99 13.33
N HIS A 51 -14.72 -11.39 12.71
CA HIS A 51 -16.06 -11.00 13.14
C HIS A 51 -16.53 -11.91 14.27
N ARG A 52 -16.94 -11.33 15.39
CA ARG A 52 -17.35 -12.07 16.58
C ARG A 52 -18.65 -11.52 17.16
N PHE A 53 -19.28 -12.33 17.99
CA PHE A 53 -20.45 -11.94 18.76
C PHE A 53 -20.25 -12.28 20.23
N VAL A 54 -20.78 -11.44 21.11
CA VAL A 54 -20.76 -11.65 22.56
C VAL A 54 -22.12 -11.31 23.17
N GLU A 55 -22.53 -12.06 24.19
CA GLU A 55 -23.70 -11.71 25.00
C GLU A 55 -23.26 -10.90 26.21
N ALA A 56 -23.79 -9.68 26.33
CA ALA A 56 -23.50 -8.78 27.43
C ALA A 56 -24.73 -7.93 27.77
N GLY A 57 -25.09 -7.88 29.05
CA GLY A 57 -26.26 -7.11 29.51
C GLY A 57 -27.59 -7.58 28.91
N GLY A 58 -27.70 -8.87 28.54
CA GLY A 58 -28.90 -9.42 27.89
C GLY A 58 -29.05 -9.06 26.41
N VAL A 59 -28.03 -8.45 25.79
CA VAL A 59 -27.99 -8.10 24.37
C VAL A 59 -26.86 -8.86 23.69
N LYS A 60 -27.10 -9.33 22.46
CA LYS A 60 -26.07 -9.93 21.60
C LYS A 60 -25.40 -8.84 20.77
N TRP A 61 -24.12 -8.59 21.03
CA TRP A 61 -23.31 -7.57 20.38
C TRP A 61 -22.48 -8.16 19.26
N HIS A 62 -22.42 -7.48 18.12
CA HIS A 62 -21.43 -7.73 17.07
C HIS A 62 -20.19 -6.86 17.32
N TYR A 63 -19.00 -7.44 17.16
CA TYR A 63 -17.74 -6.69 17.18
C TYR A 63 -16.74 -7.33 16.22
N VAL A 64 -15.65 -6.61 15.95
CA VAL A 64 -14.51 -7.12 15.20
C VAL A 64 -13.27 -7.12 16.08
N GLU A 65 -12.38 -8.08 15.83
CA GLU A 65 -11.12 -8.26 16.56
C GLU A 65 -9.97 -8.35 15.57
N ALA A 66 -8.86 -7.69 15.86
CA ALA A 66 -7.64 -7.72 15.07
C ALA A 66 -6.43 -7.54 15.99
N GLY A 67 -5.31 -8.16 15.65
CA GLY A 67 -4.09 -8.07 16.44
C GLY A 67 -4.01 -9.09 17.59
N LYS A 68 -3.06 -8.88 18.49
CA LYS A 68 -2.78 -9.74 19.65
C LYS A 68 -2.09 -8.95 20.76
N GLY A 69 -2.59 -9.06 22.00
CA GLY A 69 -1.94 -8.44 23.16
C GLY A 69 -2.94 -7.88 24.15
N GLU A 70 -2.55 -6.78 24.80
CA GLU A 70 -3.43 -6.03 25.72
C GLU A 70 -4.56 -5.35 24.92
N PRO A 71 -5.84 -5.54 25.28
CA PRO A 71 -6.94 -5.10 24.46
C PRO A 71 -7.10 -3.57 24.41
N VAL A 72 -7.36 -3.04 23.21
CA VAL A 72 -7.81 -1.66 22.98
C VAL A 72 -9.22 -1.70 22.40
N VAL A 73 -10.16 -0.99 23.03
CA VAL A 73 -11.57 -1.01 22.63
C VAL A 73 -11.95 0.27 21.89
N PHE A 74 -12.47 0.12 20.68
CA PHE A 74 -13.04 1.22 19.88
C PHE A 74 -14.56 1.23 19.98
N LEU A 75 -15.13 2.40 20.31
CA LEU A 75 -16.56 2.62 20.36
C LEU A 75 -16.94 3.65 19.30
N HIS A 76 -17.88 3.32 18.42
CA HIS A 76 -18.35 4.22 17.39
C HIS A 76 -19.51 5.09 17.88
N GLY A 77 -19.76 6.21 17.19
CA GLY A 77 -20.91 7.08 17.45
C GLY A 77 -22.16 6.65 16.68
N LEU A 78 -23.19 7.52 16.70
CA LEU A 78 -24.35 7.43 15.83
C LEU A 78 -24.20 8.39 14.65
N PRO A 79 -24.55 8.02 13.40
CA PRO A 79 -24.94 6.69 12.89
C PRO A 79 -23.76 5.98 12.21
N GLU A 80 -22.83 5.43 13.00
CA GLU A 80 -21.62 4.78 12.50
C GLU A 80 -21.55 3.30 12.90
N SER A 81 -20.50 2.60 12.45
CA SER A 81 -20.17 1.23 12.87
C SER A 81 -18.68 1.10 13.18
N TRP A 82 -18.22 -0.09 13.55
CA TRP A 82 -16.79 -0.38 13.73
C TRP A 82 -15.93 0.07 12.55
N PHE A 83 -16.52 0.07 11.33
CA PHE A 83 -15.82 0.43 10.11
C PHE A 83 -15.32 1.87 10.13
N SER A 84 -15.87 2.78 10.93
CA SER A 84 -15.32 4.14 11.06
C SER A 84 -13.89 4.16 11.64
N TRP A 85 -13.45 3.05 12.24
CA TRP A 85 -12.11 2.92 12.83
C TRP A 85 -11.15 2.04 12.02
N HIS A 86 -11.49 1.61 10.80
CA HIS A 86 -10.69 0.61 10.07
C HIS A 86 -9.20 1.00 9.91
N TYR A 87 -8.90 2.27 9.60
CA TYR A 87 -7.52 2.75 9.50
C TYR A 87 -6.76 2.72 10.85
N GLN A 88 -7.44 3.06 11.94
CA GLN A 88 -6.86 3.03 13.28
C GLN A 88 -6.65 1.59 13.74
N ILE A 89 -7.61 0.71 13.47
CA ILE A 89 -7.51 -0.72 13.79
C ILE A 89 -6.32 -1.32 13.06
N GLU A 90 -6.11 -1.01 11.78
CA GLU A 90 -4.96 -1.48 10.99
C GLU A 90 -3.61 -1.13 11.61
N GLU A 91 -3.44 0.09 12.09
CA GLU A 91 -2.18 0.52 12.69
C GLU A 91 -2.00 0.03 14.13
N VAL A 92 -3.07 0.04 14.92
CA VAL A 92 -3.03 -0.36 16.33
C VAL A 92 -2.83 -1.88 16.46
N SER A 93 -3.41 -2.68 15.56
CA SER A 93 -3.31 -4.15 15.57
C SER A 93 -1.90 -4.68 15.28
N LYS A 94 -0.99 -3.83 14.78
CA LYS A 94 0.42 -4.20 14.61
C LYS A 94 1.15 -4.38 15.94
N LYS A 95 0.61 -3.79 17.02
CA LYS A 95 1.23 -3.76 18.34
C LYS A 95 0.35 -4.37 19.44
N TYR A 96 -0.96 -4.22 19.33
CA TYR A 96 -1.98 -4.75 20.26
C TYR A 96 -2.84 -5.79 19.56
#